data_AF-A0A950Q1Y8-F1
#
_entry.id   AF-A0A950Q1Y8-F1
#
_cell.length_a   1.000
_cell.length_b   1.000
_cell.length_c   1.000
_cell.angle_alpha   90.00
_cell.angle_beta   90.00
_cell.angle_gamma   90.00
#
_symmetry.space_group_name_H-M   'P 1'
#
loop_
_entity.id
_entity.type
_entity.pdbx_description
1 polymer ?
#
loop_
_entity_poly.entity_id
_entity_poly.type
_entity_poly.pdbx_seq_one_letter_code
_entity_poly.pdbx_strand_id
1 'polypeptide(L)'
;SVTASETVTDRLHATRALEVPAVAETLAPPAHAAAAAAGETITAPVIPAAAAPAPAPPPAAGPKRPTGLIAALVALVVALGVALIVVLVTRNSGPSTTTIGPKSITVPGQVAWTNTGITLKAGDDVAITATGTVFPNTANRSLAATPDGVPNHPEIRQFNIVAGADHSGLLGRIGEAGAPFLVGHDDHFSAATVGPLFLGINDVGLDNNDGAFKARVTVTRK
;
A
#
# COMPACT_ATOMS: atom_id res chain seq x y z
N SER A 1 47.23 47.67 27.33
CA SER A 1 47.61 46.24 27.46
C SER A 1 46.52 45.43 26.77
N VAL A 2 46.50 45.17 25.46
CA VAL A 2 47.47 44.50 24.57
C VAL A 2 47.96 43.16 25.10
N THR A 3 47.21 42.10 24.76
CA THR A 3 47.61 40.84 24.10
C THR A 3 46.32 40.05 23.86
N ALA A 4 45.69 39.95 22.67
CA ALA A 4 46.15 39.61 21.32
C ALA A 4 46.71 38.19 21.16
N SER A 5 46.11 37.48 20.20
CA SER A 5 46.69 36.46 19.32
C SER A 5 46.98 35.07 19.93
N GLU A 6 46.21 34.07 19.49
CA GLU A 6 46.56 33.14 18.40
C GLU A 6 47.46 32.00 18.88
N THR A 7 46.95 30.78 18.75
CA THR A 7 47.80 29.67 18.35
C THR A 7 47.02 28.83 17.35
N VAL A 8 47.20 29.27 16.11
CA VAL A 8 46.87 28.68 14.83
C VAL A 8 47.87 27.54 14.56
N THR A 9 47.35 26.38 14.12
CA THR A 9 48.00 25.42 13.20
C THR A 9 49.12 24.52 13.75
N ASP A 10 48.89 23.20 13.77
CA ASP A 10 49.35 22.29 12.70
C ASP A 10 49.74 20.88 13.23
N ARG A 11 49.63 19.90 12.31
CA ARG A 11 50.24 18.55 12.31
C ARG A 11 49.47 17.48 13.12
N LEU A 12 49.11 16.31 12.58
CA LEU A 12 49.57 15.61 11.39
C LEU A 12 48.58 14.49 11.01
N HIS A 13 48.46 14.23 9.70
CA HIS A 13 47.94 12.99 9.12
C HIS A 13 48.67 11.74 9.64
N ALA A 14 47.92 10.64 9.89
CA ALA A 14 48.26 9.20 9.76
C ALA A 14 47.42 8.42 10.79
N THR A 15 46.60 7.43 10.48
CA THR A 15 46.86 6.16 9.77
C THR A 15 45.52 5.67 9.19
N ARG A 16 45.32 5.56 7.88
CA ARG A 16 45.78 4.51 6.95
C ARG A 16 45.62 3.07 7.47
N ALA A 17 44.60 2.42 6.89
CA ALA A 17 44.47 1.01 6.53
C ALA A 17 44.61 -0.07 7.62
N LEU A 18 43.47 -0.70 7.95
CA LEU A 18 43.41 -2.12 8.24
C LEU A 18 42.58 -2.79 7.15
N GLU A 19 43.30 -3.52 6.29
CA GLU A 19 42.83 -4.47 5.30
C GLU A 19 41.89 -5.51 5.92
N VAL A 20 40.76 -5.75 5.25
CA VAL A 20 40.00 -7.00 5.36
C VAL A 20 40.03 -7.63 3.97
N PRO A 21 40.56 -8.86 3.79
CA PRO A 21 40.62 -9.48 2.49
C PRO A 21 39.23 -9.98 2.07
N ALA A 22 38.93 -9.74 0.79
CA ALA A 22 37.83 -10.31 0.04
C ALA A 22 37.98 -11.83 -0.15
N VAL A 23 36.86 -12.52 -0.42
CA VAL A 23 36.60 -13.33 -1.64
C VAL A 23 35.28 -14.11 -1.48
N ALA A 24 34.66 -14.37 -2.64
CA ALA A 24 33.46 -15.16 -2.95
C ALA A 24 32.17 -14.34 -2.96
N GLU A 25 31.84 -13.63 -4.05
CA GLU A 25 31.43 -14.15 -5.38
C GLU A 25 30.15 -14.97 -5.28
N THR A 26 29.07 -14.48 -5.90
CA THR A 26 28.19 -15.26 -6.81
C THR A 26 27.04 -14.39 -7.32
N LEU A 27 27.22 -13.99 -8.58
CA LEU A 27 26.26 -13.96 -9.70
C LEU A 27 25.04 -13.01 -9.67
N ALA A 28 25.14 -12.01 -10.54
CA ALA A 28 24.03 -11.33 -11.21
C ALA A 28 23.98 -11.75 -12.71
N PRO A 29 22.85 -11.53 -13.41
CA PRO A 29 22.34 -12.35 -14.53
C PRO A 29 22.70 -11.77 -15.92
N PRO A 30 22.17 -12.36 -17.03
CA PRO A 30 21.24 -11.55 -17.81
C PRO A 30 20.07 -12.30 -18.49
N ALA A 31 19.22 -11.48 -19.10
CA ALA A 31 17.87 -11.70 -19.59
C ALA A 31 17.77 -12.20 -21.06
N HIS A 32 16.50 -12.31 -21.48
CA HIS A 32 15.94 -12.19 -22.85
C HIS A 32 15.66 -13.46 -23.68
N ALA A 33 14.35 -13.70 -23.82
CA ALA A 33 13.58 -13.80 -25.08
C ALA A 33 13.69 -15.00 -26.05
N ALA A 34 12.47 -15.46 -26.42
CA ALA A 34 11.98 -15.79 -27.76
C ALA A 34 12.28 -17.16 -28.42
N ALA A 35 11.15 -17.84 -28.70
CA ALA A 35 10.72 -18.40 -29.99
C ALA A 35 11.24 -19.75 -30.53
N ALA A 36 10.23 -20.53 -30.95
CA ALA A 36 10.15 -21.32 -32.18
C ALA A 36 10.81 -22.73 -32.28
N ALA A 37 9.90 -23.72 -32.32
CA ALA A 37 9.68 -24.64 -33.44
C ALA A 37 10.54 -25.91 -33.66
N ALA A 38 9.80 -26.91 -34.17
CA ALA A 38 10.18 -28.02 -35.05
C ALA A 38 10.72 -29.31 -34.40
N GLY A 39 9.85 -30.34 -34.42
CA GLY A 39 10.24 -31.75 -34.42
C GLY A 39 10.09 -32.32 -35.82
N GLU A 40 11.17 -32.86 -36.38
CA GLU A 40 11.23 -33.51 -37.69
C GLU A 40 10.84 -34.99 -37.63
N THR A 41 9.91 -35.32 -38.53
CA THR A 41 9.80 -36.48 -39.43
C THR A 41 10.70 -37.72 -39.25
N ILE A 42 10.03 -38.89 -39.25
CA ILE A 42 10.58 -40.17 -39.75
C ILE A 42 9.74 -40.64 -40.95
N THR A 43 10.45 -41.08 -41.98
CA THR A 43 10.04 -41.44 -43.33
C THR A 43 9.47 -42.86 -43.47
N ALA A 44 8.58 -43.07 -44.43
CA ALA A 44 8.28 -44.37 -45.04
C ALA A 44 7.83 -44.19 -46.52
N PRO A 45 8.12 -45.14 -47.43
CA PRO A 45 8.19 -44.90 -48.88
C PRO A 45 6.86 -45.08 -49.66
N VAL A 46 6.87 -44.55 -50.89
CA VAL A 46 5.82 -44.52 -51.93
C VAL A 46 5.90 -45.72 -52.88
N ILE A 47 4.75 -46.29 -53.30
CA ILE A 47 4.50 -47.01 -54.59
C ILE A 47 3.01 -46.77 -55.00
N PRO A 48 2.64 -46.67 -56.32
CA PRO A 48 1.73 -45.64 -56.83
C PRO A 48 0.29 -46.09 -57.18
N ALA A 49 -0.45 -45.08 -57.66
CA ALA A 49 -1.84 -44.98 -58.06
C ALA A 49 -2.46 -46.12 -58.89
N ALA A 50 -3.75 -46.37 -58.65
CA ALA A 50 -4.69 -46.91 -59.63
C ALA A 50 -6.06 -46.21 -59.48
N ALA A 51 -6.69 -45.96 -60.63
CA ALA A 51 -7.77 -45.02 -60.88
C ALA A 51 -9.15 -45.42 -60.35
N ALA A 52 -10.00 -44.41 -60.20
CA ALA A 52 -11.42 -44.51 -59.84
C ALA A 52 -12.29 -45.16 -60.92
N PRO A 53 -13.48 -45.66 -60.51
CA PRO A 53 -14.69 -45.44 -61.28
C PRO A 53 -15.77 -44.68 -60.47
N ALA A 54 -16.64 -44.02 -61.23
CA ALA A 54 -17.67 -43.05 -60.87
C ALA A 54 -18.83 -43.61 -59.99
N PRO A 55 -19.67 -42.74 -59.41
CA PRO A 55 -20.59 -43.09 -58.32
C PRO A 55 -21.91 -43.71 -58.81
N ALA A 56 -22.45 -44.64 -58.03
CA ALA A 56 -23.81 -45.15 -58.19
C ALA A 56 -24.83 -44.22 -57.47
N PRO A 57 -26.05 -44.04 -58.00
CA PRO A 57 -27.05 -43.12 -57.46
C PRO A 57 -27.70 -43.64 -56.16
N PRO A 58 -28.19 -42.74 -55.29
CA PRO A 58 -28.77 -43.11 -54.00
C PRO A 58 -30.18 -43.71 -54.13
N PRO A 59 -30.55 -44.74 -53.32
CA PRO A 59 -31.92 -45.21 -53.19
C PRO A 59 -32.77 -44.31 -52.28
N ALA A 60 -34.08 -44.44 -52.48
CA ALA A 60 -35.14 -43.49 -52.18
C ALA A 60 -35.39 -43.11 -50.71
N ALA A 61 -35.95 -41.91 -50.53
CA ALA A 61 -36.38 -41.31 -49.27
C ALA A 61 -37.54 -42.09 -48.62
N GLY A 62 -37.34 -42.55 -47.39
CA GLY A 62 -38.42 -42.94 -46.48
C GLY A 62 -39.04 -41.72 -45.77
N PRO A 63 -40.30 -41.80 -45.33
CA PRO A 63 -40.97 -40.68 -44.67
C PRO A 63 -40.34 -40.39 -43.29
N LYS A 64 -39.97 -39.13 -43.05
CA LYS A 64 -39.44 -38.66 -41.76
C LYS A 64 -40.58 -38.57 -40.73
N ARG A 65 -40.48 -39.34 -39.65
CA ARG A 65 -41.28 -39.13 -38.42
C ARG A 65 -40.79 -37.86 -37.72
N PRO A 66 -41.67 -37.00 -37.15
CA PRO A 66 -41.25 -35.74 -36.54
C PRO A 66 -40.59 -35.98 -35.17
N THR A 67 -39.31 -36.28 -35.15
CA THR A 67 -38.44 -36.33 -33.95
C THR A 67 -38.03 -34.94 -33.44
N GLY A 68 -38.52 -33.86 -34.05
CA GLY A 68 -38.07 -32.49 -33.77
C GLY A 68 -38.48 -31.93 -32.39
N LEU A 69 -39.54 -32.48 -31.78
CA LEU A 69 -40.12 -31.89 -30.56
C LEU A 69 -39.35 -32.28 -29.28
N ILE A 70 -38.81 -33.51 -29.22
CA ILE A 70 -38.01 -33.99 -28.08
C ILE A 70 -36.60 -33.38 -28.12
N ALA A 71 -35.99 -33.29 -29.31
CA ALA A 71 -34.68 -32.66 -29.47
C ALA A 71 -34.70 -31.17 -29.14
N ALA A 72 -35.77 -30.45 -29.50
CA ALA A 72 -35.95 -29.04 -29.16
C ALA A 72 -36.11 -28.80 -27.64
N LEU A 73 -36.84 -29.69 -26.94
CA LEU A 73 -37.00 -29.61 -25.48
C LEU A 73 -35.69 -29.90 -24.73
N VAL A 74 -34.92 -30.90 -25.16
CA VAL A 74 -33.61 -31.20 -24.56
C VAL A 74 -32.62 -30.05 -24.80
N ALA A 75 -32.58 -29.48 -26.01
CA ALA A 75 -31.73 -28.34 -26.31
C ALA A 75 -32.10 -27.10 -25.46
N LEU A 76 -33.39 -26.86 -25.20
CA LEU A 76 -33.86 -25.76 -24.37
C LEU A 76 -33.49 -25.96 -22.88
N VAL A 77 -33.62 -27.18 -22.35
CA VAL A 77 -33.22 -27.50 -20.97
C VAL A 77 -31.70 -27.38 -20.78
N VAL A 78 -30.91 -27.82 -21.75
CA VAL A 78 -29.44 -27.65 -21.72
C VAL A 78 -29.07 -26.18 -21.83
N ALA A 79 -29.69 -25.41 -22.73
CA ALA A 79 -29.43 -23.98 -22.87
C ALA A 79 -29.82 -23.19 -21.61
N LEU A 80 -30.95 -23.51 -20.98
CA LEU A 80 -31.38 -22.92 -19.71
C LEU A 80 -30.48 -23.35 -18.53
N GLY A 81 -30.02 -24.60 -18.52
CA GLY A 81 -29.06 -25.10 -17.52
C GLY A 81 -27.70 -24.42 -17.64
N VAL A 82 -27.19 -24.24 -18.86
CA VAL A 82 -25.94 -23.52 -19.14
C VAL A 82 -26.08 -22.04 -18.79
N ALA A 83 -27.20 -21.40 -19.16
CA ALA A 83 -27.48 -20.01 -18.78
C ALA A 83 -27.56 -19.85 -17.25
N LEU A 84 -28.17 -20.80 -16.54
CA LEU A 84 -28.23 -20.79 -15.07
C LEU A 84 -26.85 -20.98 -14.43
N ILE A 85 -26.01 -21.88 -14.97
CA ILE A 85 -24.63 -22.08 -14.51
C ILE A 85 -23.78 -20.82 -14.77
N VAL A 86 -23.92 -20.18 -15.94
CA VAL A 86 -23.23 -18.92 -16.25
C VAL A 86 -23.69 -17.79 -15.32
N VAL A 87 -24.98 -17.72 -15.00
CA VAL A 87 -25.53 -16.75 -14.03
C VAL A 87 -25.10 -17.05 -12.59
N LEU A 88 -24.90 -18.32 -12.20
CA LEU A 88 -24.34 -18.67 -10.89
C LEU A 88 -22.84 -18.40 -10.80
N VAL A 89 -22.07 -18.64 -11.87
CA VAL A 89 -20.61 -18.41 -11.89
C VAL A 89 -20.26 -16.91 -12.00
N THR A 90 -21.18 -16.07 -12.48
CA THR A 90 -20.99 -14.61 -12.57
C THR A 90 -21.49 -13.84 -11.33
N ARG A 91 -22.05 -14.52 -10.32
CA ARG A 91 -22.47 -13.87 -9.09
C ARG A 91 -21.30 -13.65 -8.13
N ASN A 92 -20.94 -12.38 -8.03
CA ASN A 92 -20.44 -11.73 -6.81
C ASN A 92 -18.94 -11.83 -6.54
N SER A 93 -18.14 -11.07 -7.30
CA SER A 93 -16.99 -10.41 -6.67
C SER A 93 -17.55 -9.33 -5.73
N GLY A 94 -17.60 -9.61 -4.44
CA GLY A 94 -17.88 -8.58 -3.43
C GLY A 94 -16.84 -7.45 -3.49
N PRO A 95 -17.12 -6.28 -2.88
CA PRO A 95 -16.13 -5.21 -2.80
C PRO A 95 -14.83 -5.75 -2.19
N SER A 96 -13.72 -5.55 -2.92
CA SER A 96 -12.41 -6.07 -2.53
C SER A 96 -11.79 -5.13 -1.50
N THR A 97 -11.91 -5.50 -0.22
CA THR A 97 -11.34 -4.70 0.86
C THR A 97 -9.82 -4.93 0.94
N THR A 98 -9.05 -3.86 0.88
CA THR A 98 -7.60 -3.84 1.06
C THR A 98 -7.25 -3.17 2.39
N THR A 99 -6.44 -3.83 3.23
CA THR A 99 -5.94 -3.25 4.48
C THR A 99 -4.47 -2.84 4.35
N ILE A 100 -4.14 -1.63 4.76
CA ILE A 100 -2.77 -1.08 4.85
C ILE A 100 -2.44 -0.91 6.34
N GLY A 101 -1.43 -1.62 6.84
CA GLY A 101 -0.99 -1.54 8.24
C GLY A 101 -1.31 -2.79 9.08
N PRO A 102 -1.12 -2.72 10.42
CA PRO A 102 -0.76 -1.53 11.18
C PRO A 102 0.68 -1.06 10.91
N LYS A 103 0.87 0.23 10.64
CA LYS A 103 2.19 0.85 10.48
C LYS A 103 2.53 1.65 11.73
N SER A 104 3.69 1.36 12.33
CA SER A 104 4.21 2.12 13.47
C SER A 104 4.95 3.38 13.00
N ILE A 105 4.51 4.54 13.47
CA ILE A 105 5.07 5.86 13.16
C ILE A 105 5.60 6.47 14.45
N THR A 106 6.84 6.95 14.42
CA THR A 106 7.38 7.80 15.50
C THR A 106 7.06 9.24 15.15
N VAL A 107 6.43 9.97 16.07
CA VAL A 107 6.10 11.39 15.92
C VAL A 107 6.93 12.17 16.95
N PRO A 108 8.10 12.71 16.57
CA PRO A 108 8.94 13.50 17.47
C PRO A 108 8.26 14.82 17.83
N GLY A 109 8.39 15.27 19.07
CA GLY A 109 7.80 16.54 19.52
C GLY A 109 8.43 17.80 18.88
N GLN A 110 9.57 17.65 18.22
CA GLN A 110 10.38 18.71 17.61
C GLN A 110 10.13 18.84 16.10
N VAL A 111 9.27 17.98 15.54
CA VAL A 111 9.00 17.92 14.10
C VAL A 111 7.54 18.32 13.88
N ALA A 112 7.32 19.39 13.11
CA ALA A 112 5.98 19.93 12.88
C ALA A 112 5.03 18.88 12.28
N TRP A 113 5.49 18.19 11.22
CA TRP A 113 4.72 17.17 10.52
C TRP A 113 5.62 16.01 10.10
N THR A 114 5.29 14.82 10.59
CA THR A 114 5.91 13.55 10.21
C THR A 114 5.10 12.91 9.10
N ASN A 115 5.70 12.73 7.93
CA ASN A 115 5.08 11.97 6.84
C ASN A 115 4.99 10.49 7.23
N THR A 116 3.77 9.94 7.25
CA THR A 116 3.57 8.52 7.61
C THR A 116 3.97 7.58 6.47
N GLY A 117 4.12 8.09 5.25
CA GLY A 117 4.28 7.32 4.02
C GLY A 117 3.01 6.57 3.59
N ILE A 118 1.86 6.91 4.16
CA ILE A 118 0.54 6.38 3.79
C ILE A 118 -0.18 7.45 2.96
N THR A 119 -0.60 7.08 1.76
CA THR A 119 -1.46 7.94 0.92
C THR A 119 -2.90 7.46 1.01
N LEU A 120 -3.75 8.31 1.59
CA LEU A 120 -5.17 8.08 1.76
C LEU A 120 -5.94 8.39 0.47
N LYS A 121 -7.04 7.67 0.29
CA LYS A 121 -8.08 7.95 -0.69
C LYS A 121 -9.36 8.38 0.03
N ALA A 122 -10.19 9.15 -0.67
CA ALA A 122 -11.50 9.49 -0.15
C ALA A 122 -12.31 8.22 0.13
N GLY A 123 -12.91 8.12 1.32
CA GLY A 123 -13.67 6.96 1.78
C GLY A 123 -12.86 5.85 2.45
N ASP A 124 -11.52 5.97 2.54
CA ASP A 124 -10.71 5.06 3.35
C ASP A 124 -11.14 5.15 4.83
N ASP A 125 -11.36 4.01 5.49
CA ASP A 125 -11.59 3.92 6.92
C ASP A 125 -10.21 3.86 7.64
N VAL A 126 -9.90 4.84 8.48
CA VAL A 126 -8.58 5.02 9.10
C VAL A 126 -8.71 4.90 10.62
N ALA A 127 -7.94 4.00 11.22
CA ALA A 127 -7.81 3.85 12.66
C ALA A 127 -6.39 4.21 13.11
N ILE A 128 -6.27 5.07 14.13
CA ILE A 128 -4.99 5.48 14.71
C ILE A 128 -5.05 5.30 16.21
N THR A 129 -4.08 4.58 16.76
CA THR A 129 -3.83 4.55 18.21
C THR A 129 -2.45 5.12 18.50
N ALA A 130 -2.26 5.77 19.64
CA ALA A 130 -0.99 6.36 20.00
C ALA A 130 -0.67 6.21 21.49
N THR A 131 0.62 6.14 21.77
CA THR A 131 1.19 6.13 23.12
C THR A 131 2.47 6.97 23.14
N GLY A 132 3.07 7.12 24.31
CA GLY A 132 4.32 7.84 24.50
C GLY A 132 4.12 9.18 25.18
N THR A 133 5.17 9.99 25.17
CA THR A 133 5.20 11.25 25.90
C THR A 133 6.01 12.27 25.14
N VAL A 134 5.46 13.48 25.03
CA VAL A 134 6.15 14.68 24.54
C VAL A 134 6.26 15.67 25.69
N PHE A 135 7.37 16.39 25.74
CA PHE A 135 7.58 17.49 26.68
C PHE A 135 7.69 18.78 25.87
N PRO A 136 6.72 19.70 25.93
CA PRO A 136 6.76 20.97 25.19
C PRO A 136 7.75 21.99 25.76
N ASN A 137 8.47 21.62 26.82
CA ASN A 137 9.51 22.46 27.37
C ASN A 137 10.56 21.60 28.07
N THR A 138 11.73 21.47 27.44
CA THR A 138 12.87 20.73 28.02
C THR A 138 13.36 21.30 29.35
N ALA A 139 13.17 22.60 29.60
CA ALA A 139 13.49 23.24 30.88
C ALA A 139 12.42 23.00 31.96
N ASN A 140 11.20 22.60 31.57
CA ASN A 140 10.12 22.25 32.48
C ASN A 140 9.46 20.91 32.10
N ARG A 141 10.06 19.82 32.57
CA ARG A 141 9.58 18.45 32.32
C ARG A 141 8.31 18.08 33.11
N SER A 142 7.77 18.98 33.94
CA SER A 142 6.48 18.72 34.61
C SER A 142 5.29 18.76 33.64
N LEU A 143 5.44 19.44 32.50
CA LEU A 143 4.49 19.42 31.40
C LEU A 143 4.76 18.16 30.55
N ALA A 144 4.13 17.05 30.90
CA ALA A 144 4.19 15.82 30.13
C ALA A 144 2.90 15.67 29.33
N ALA A 145 2.99 15.79 28.01
CA ALA A 145 1.87 15.54 27.11
C ALA A 145 1.75 14.04 26.83
N THR A 146 0.56 13.48 27.06
CA THR A 146 0.15 12.22 26.41
C THR A 146 -0.27 12.55 24.98
N PRO A 147 -0.63 11.55 24.15
CA PRO A 147 -1.23 11.84 22.85
C PRO A 147 -2.49 12.71 22.93
N ASP A 148 -3.20 12.76 24.06
CA ASP A 148 -4.34 13.67 24.25
C ASP A 148 -3.91 15.11 24.59
N GLY A 149 -2.63 15.33 24.91
CA GLY A 149 -2.05 16.62 25.26
C GLY A 149 -1.69 16.74 26.74
N VAL A 150 -1.28 17.95 27.15
CA VAL A 150 -1.03 18.28 28.57
C VAL A 150 -2.36 18.64 29.24
N PRO A 151 -2.85 17.85 30.21
CA PRO A 151 -4.15 18.09 30.81
C PRO A 151 -4.13 19.27 31.78
N ASN A 152 -5.23 20.03 31.85
CA ASN A 152 -5.45 21.11 32.84
C ASN A 152 -4.50 22.31 32.77
N HIS A 153 -3.94 22.61 31.59
CA HIS A 153 -3.09 23.78 31.35
C HIS A 153 -3.66 24.69 30.25
N PRO A 154 -4.76 25.44 30.51
CA PRO A 154 -5.37 26.32 29.51
C PRO A 154 -4.47 27.49 29.08
N GLU A 155 -3.55 27.93 29.93
CA GLU A 155 -2.66 29.07 29.70
C GLU A 155 -1.66 28.85 28.54
N ILE A 156 -1.34 27.60 28.22
CA ILE A 156 -0.46 27.25 27.09
C ILE A 156 -1.22 26.93 25.80
N ARG A 157 -2.55 26.78 25.84
CA ARG A 157 -3.36 26.49 24.64
C ARG A 157 -3.36 27.60 23.59
N GLN A 158 -2.91 28.80 23.94
CA GLN A 158 -2.71 29.91 22.99
C GLN A 158 -1.64 29.61 21.92
N PHE A 159 -0.79 28.61 22.15
CA PHE A 159 0.25 28.17 21.21
C PHE A 159 -0.20 26.95 20.36
N ASN A 160 -1.48 26.59 20.41
CA ASN A 160 -2.00 25.45 19.66
C ASN A 160 -2.19 25.76 18.17
N ILE A 161 -1.98 24.73 17.35
CA ILE A 161 -2.38 24.74 15.93
C ILE A 161 -3.90 24.56 15.81
N VAL A 162 -4.46 23.63 16.60
CA VAL A 162 -5.89 23.32 16.67
C VAL A 162 -6.44 23.81 18.01
N ALA A 163 -7.36 24.77 17.95
CA ALA A 163 -8.07 25.29 19.11
C ALA A 163 -9.02 24.24 19.71
N GLY A 164 -9.32 24.35 21.01
CA GLY A 164 -10.28 23.47 21.70
C GLY A 164 -9.72 22.12 22.16
N ALA A 165 -8.48 21.78 21.80
CA ALA A 165 -7.76 20.62 22.30
C ALA A 165 -6.67 21.01 23.32
N ASP A 166 -6.16 20.02 24.06
CA ASP A 166 -5.01 20.23 24.94
C ASP A 166 -3.71 20.45 24.13
N HIS A 167 -2.78 21.17 24.76
CA HIS A 167 -1.52 21.55 24.15
C HIS A 167 -0.62 20.33 23.91
N SER A 168 0.09 20.34 22.79
CA SER A 168 1.00 19.26 22.35
C SER A 168 0.35 17.87 22.17
N GLY A 169 -0.99 17.78 22.11
CA GLY A 169 -1.69 16.55 21.73
C GLY A 169 -1.39 16.14 20.28
N LEU A 170 -1.57 14.86 19.97
CA LEU A 170 -1.34 14.31 18.63
C LEU A 170 -2.37 14.84 17.64
N LEU A 171 -1.87 15.39 16.53
CA LEU A 171 -2.66 15.87 15.40
C LEU A 171 -2.46 15.02 14.15
N GLY A 172 -3.46 15.03 13.28
CA GLY A 172 -3.42 14.49 11.93
C GLY A 172 -3.62 15.59 10.88
N ARG A 173 -3.09 15.37 9.68
CA ARG A 173 -3.33 16.22 8.50
C ARG A 173 -3.30 15.38 7.22
N ILE A 174 -4.26 15.59 6.32
CA ILE A 174 -4.30 14.92 5.00
C ILE A 174 -3.89 15.89 3.91
N GLY A 175 -2.78 15.61 3.23
CA GLY A 175 -2.18 16.49 2.24
C GLY A 175 -1.38 17.64 2.86
N GLU A 176 -0.63 18.36 2.02
CA GLU A 176 0.24 19.46 2.47
C GLU A 176 -0.55 20.69 2.94
N ALA A 177 -1.73 20.92 2.36
CA ALA A 177 -2.61 22.05 2.66
C ALA A 177 -3.89 21.64 3.41
N GLY A 178 -3.98 20.39 3.89
CA GLY A 178 -5.14 19.92 4.64
C GLY A 178 -5.31 20.64 5.97
N ALA A 179 -6.55 20.77 6.44
CA ALA A 179 -6.81 21.26 7.78
C ALA A 179 -6.33 20.21 8.82
N PRO A 180 -5.53 20.63 9.82
CA PRO A 180 -5.19 19.77 10.94
C PRO A 180 -6.42 19.37 11.77
N PHE A 181 -6.41 18.16 12.32
CA PHE A 181 -7.45 17.65 13.21
C PHE A 181 -6.83 16.92 14.41
N LEU A 182 -7.58 16.85 15.51
CA LEU A 182 -7.15 16.13 16.71
C LEU A 182 -7.23 14.62 16.47
N VAL A 183 -6.18 13.89 16.85
CA VAL A 183 -6.15 12.42 16.83
C VAL A 183 -6.15 11.87 18.26
N GLY A 184 -5.40 12.46 19.19
CA GLY A 184 -5.38 11.95 20.57
C GLY A 184 -4.74 10.56 20.70
N HIS A 185 -5.12 9.83 21.75
CA HIS A 185 -4.66 8.44 21.98
C HIS A 185 -5.33 7.39 21.09
N ASP A 186 -6.54 7.67 20.61
CA ASP A 186 -7.34 6.79 19.74
C ASP A 186 -8.28 7.65 18.88
N ASP A 187 -8.27 7.41 17.57
CA ASP A 187 -9.19 8.03 16.63
C ASP A 187 -9.53 7.08 15.49
N HIS A 188 -10.76 7.20 14.98
CA HIS A 188 -11.26 6.46 13.85
C HIS A 188 -12.11 7.37 12.96
N PHE A 189 -11.69 7.54 11.71
CA PHE A 189 -12.34 8.46 10.77
C PHE A 189 -12.36 7.91 9.35
N SER A 190 -13.30 8.42 8.53
CA SER A 190 -13.28 8.21 7.10
C SER A 190 -12.56 9.37 6.41
N ALA A 191 -11.56 9.08 5.59
CA ALA A 191 -10.80 10.11 4.90
C ALA A 191 -11.71 10.88 3.92
N ALA A 192 -11.88 12.18 4.14
CA ALA A 192 -12.73 13.01 3.28
C ALA A 192 -12.07 13.37 1.93
N THR A 193 -10.74 13.33 1.88
CA THR A 193 -9.94 13.75 0.72
C THR A 193 -8.81 12.77 0.42
N VAL A 194 -8.27 12.86 -0.80
CA VAL A 194 -7.04 12.16 -1.20
C VAL A 194 -5.82 12.94 -0.71
N GLY A 195 -4.81 12.22 -0.21
CA GLY A 195 -3.50 12.82 0.07
C GLY A 195 -2.61 12.00 1.02
N PRO A 196 -1.32 12.34 1.12
CA PRO A 196 -0.44 11.78 2.15
C PRO A 196 -0.95 12.14 3.55
N LEU A 197 -0.94 11.17 4.47
CA LEU A 197 -1.23 11.38 5.87
C LEU A 197 0.03 11.84 6.60
N PHE A 198 -0.06 12.95 7.33
CA PHE A 198 0.95 13.46 8.24
C PHE A 198 0.45 13.41 9.68
N LEU A 199 1.37 13.22 10.62
CA LEU A 199 1.12 13.30 12.06
C LEU A 199 2.04 14.34 12.68
N GLY A 200 1.53 15.14 13.62
CA GLY A 200 2.27 16.21 14.29
C GLY A 200 1.78 16.41 15.71
N ILE A 201 2.27 17.44 16.39
CA ILE A 201 1.80 17.81 17.73
C ILE A 201 1.07 19.16 17.70
N ASN A 202 0.19 19.38 18.67
CA ASN A 202 -0.61 20.59 18.78
C ASN A 202 0.17 21.76 19.40
N ASP A 203 1.20 22.22 18.70
CA ASP A 203 2.14 23.25 19.18
C ASP A 203 2.78 23.99 18.00
N VAL A 204 2.86 25.31 18.07
CA VAL A 204 3.55 26.15 17.08
C VAL A 204 5.04 26.36 17.40
N GLY A 205 5.47 26.16 18.65
CA GLY A 205 6.85 26.35 19.11
C GLY A 205 7.52 25.00 19.38
N LEU A 206 8.43 24.57 18.51
CA LEU A 206 8.97 23.20 18.55
C LEU A 206 10.43 23.12 19.04
N ASP A 207 11.13 24.25 19.11
CA ASP A 207 12.59 24.31 19.32
C ASP A 207 13.00 23.82 20.72
N ASN A 208 12.11 23.92 21.70
CA ASN A 208 12.33 23.52 23.08
C ASN A 208 11.60 22.21 23.45
N ASN A 209 11.08 21.49 22.46
CA ASN A 209 10.33 20.25 22.68
C ASN A 209 11.26 19.04 22.75
N ASP A 210 10.82 17.98 23.42
CA ASP A 210 11.51 16.68 23.42
C ASP A 210 10.54 15.51 23.58
N GLY A 211 11.03 14.28 23.43
CA GLY A 211 10.22 13.08 23.45
C GLY A 211 9.52 12.80 22.12
N ALA A 212 8.64 11.81 22.13
CA ALA A 212 7.93 11.38 20.94
C ALA A 212 6.69 10.56 21.29
N PHE A 213 5.70 10.62 20.42
CA PHE A 213 4.63 9.63 20.37
C PHE A 213 5.00 8.47 19.45
N LYS A 214 4.39 7.31 19.71
CA LYS A 214 4.39 6.14 18.84
C LYS A 214 2.95 5.88 18.41
N ALA A 215 2.63 6.23 17.17
CA ALA A 215 1.33 6.00 16.57
C ALA A 215 1.31 4.68 15.79
N ARG A 216 0.19 3.96 15.80
CA ARG A 216 -0.10 2.81 14.95
C ARG A 216 -1.26 3.16 14.05
N VAL A 217 -1.03 3.17 12.75
CA VAL A 217 -2.03 3.54 11.73
C VAL A 217 -2.45 2.31 10.95
N THR A 218 -3.75 2.07 10.86
CA THR A 218 -4.37 1.05 9.99
C THR A 218 -5.36 1.73 9.07
N VAL A 219 -5.36 1.37 7.79
CA VAL A 219 -6.30 1.88 6.79
C VAL A 219 -7.01 0.70 6.15
N THR A 220 -8.33 0.76 6.08
CA THR A 220 -9.18 -0.21 5.39
C THR A 220 -9.85 0.49 4.20
N ARG A 221 -9.59 -0.01 3.01
CA ARG A 221 -10.07 0.53 1.74
C ARG A 221 -11.01 -0.45 1.07
N LYS A 222 -12.22 -0.03 0.74
CA LYS A 222 -13.24 -0.86 0.08
C LYS A 222 -13.14 -0.81 -1.44
#